data_AF-A0AAU8LMV4-F1
#
_entry.id   AF-A0AAU8LMV4-F1
#
_cell.length_a   1.000
_cell.length_b   1.000
_cell.length_c   1.000
_cell.angle_alpha   90.00
_cell.angle_beta   90.00
_cell.angle_gamma   90.00
#
_symmetry.space_group_name_H-M   'P 1'
#
loop_
_entity.id
_entity.type
_entity.pdbx_description
1 polymer ?
#
loop_
_entity_poly.entity_id
_entity_poly.type
_entity_poly.pdbx_seq_one_letter_code
_entity_poly.pdbx_strand_id
1 'polypeptide(L)'
;MDSTEQPEDDGVIRIQRLVPGQVDVVLGSHPNRKALPPTRKKPAYALWLAGLIVVACLSTMVASHLRKPKATPAPPVEQPAPAVQPAEIETPPPQMPRATPVALRQEPFVLPTTAPTAPTAPSATVQPLDNCLKNGNVIDESVLNCRFGQVPRPAQSEPAKGMVSASYMADFKADAARPSSRPSRPYTVATVSIREWDGRNRYRAQWRIYDNTIDGDSVCENFLARSVERRECRKSAEVNFREQCQEWTRRAGRDRDTESRNAQTRYCEAASTFTP
;
A
#
# COMPACT_ATOMS: atom_id res chain seq x y z
N MET A 1 3.96 -58.78 5.66
CA MET A 1 3.84 -58.12 4.35
C MET A 1 2.86 -56.99 4.57
N ASP A 2 3.45 -55.85 4.87
CA ASP A 2 2.92 -54.72 5.62
C ASP A 2 1.73 -54.00 4.99
N SER A 3 0.76 -53.69 5.86
CA SER A 3 -0.31 -52.73 5.62
C SER A 3 0.30 -51.32 5.61
N THR A 4 0.15 -50.57 4.51
CA THR A 4 0.50 -49.14 4.49
C THR A 4 -0.80 -48.33 4.51
N GLU A 5 -1.16 -47.86 5.71
CA GLU A 5 -2.18 -46.82 5.89
C GLU A 5 -1.75 -45.55 5.17
N GLN A 6 -2.69 -44.94 4.46
CA GLN A 6 -2.53 -43.66 3.78
C GLN A 6 -2.80 -42.56 4.82
N PRO A 7 -1.91 -41.57 5.01
CA PRO A 7 -2.09 -40.58 6.06
C PRO A 7 -3.19 -39.58 5.68
N GLU A 8 -4.09 -39.30 6.62
CA GLU A 8 -5.08 -38.23 6.52
C GLU A 8 -4.38 -36.85 6.44
N ASP A 9 -4.85 -36.03 5.50
CA ASP A 9 -4.25 -34.74 5.14
C ASP A 9 -4.83 -33.63 6.03
N ASP A 10 -4.21 -33.43 7.19
CA ASP A 10 -4.59 -32.42 8.19
C ASP A 10 -4.28 -30.97 7.78
N GLY A 11 -4.34 -30.58 6.51
CA GLY A 11 -4.28 -29.17 6.06
C GLY A 11 -3.07 -28.33 6.53
N VAL A 12 -2.06 -28.95 7.14
CA VAL A 12 -0.87 -28.32 7.71
C VAL A 12 0.31 -28.69 6.82
N ILE A 13 0.87 -27.68 6.13
CA ILE A 13 2.01 -27.86 5.23
C ILE A 13 3.27 -28.16 6.07
N ARG A 14 3.65 -29.44 6.14
CA ARG A 14 4.93 -29.86 6.71
C ARG A 14 6.01 -29.84 5.64
N ILE A 15 6.78 -28.76 5.57
CA ILE A 15 7.95 -28.68 4.68
C ILE A 15 9.09 -29.49 5.32
N GLN A 16 9.26 -30.75 4.90
CA GLN A 16 10.49 -31.49 5.20
C GLN A 16 11.59 -31.05 4.23
N ARG A 17 12.66 -30.50 4.80
CA ARG A 17 13.88 -30.15 4.07
C ARG A 17 14.66 -31.43 3.77
N LEU A 18 14.52 -31.97 2.56
CA LEU A 18 15.43 -32.99 2.07
C LEU A 18 16.75 -32.37 1.58
N VAL A 19 17.80 -33.18 1.70
CA VAL A 19 19.24 -32.95 1.44
C VAL A 19 19.50 -32.33 0.05
N PRO A 20 20.49 -31.44 -0.12
CA PRO A 20 20.67 -30.67 -1.35
C PRO A 20 21.16 -31.56 -2.49
N GLY A 21 20.45 -31.57 -3.62
CA GLY A 21 20.92 -32.25 -4.83
C GLY A 21 19.92 -32.43 -5.97
N GLN A 22 18.61 -32.34 -5.72
CA GLN A 22 17.61 -32.48 -6.79
C GLN A 22 16.50 -31.45 -6.62
N VAL A 23 16.32 -30.63 -7.66
CA VAL A 23 15.18 -29.73 -7.80
C VAL A 23 14.16 -30.46 -8.65
N ASP A 24 13.11 -30.99 -8.03
CA ASP A 24 11.96 -31.51 -8.75
C ASP A 24 11.01 -30.34 -9.03
N VAL A 25 10.96 -29.91 -10.29
CA VAL A 25 10.07 -28.82 -10.71
C VAL A 25 8.69 -29.42 -10.94
N VAL A 26 7.89 -29.50 -9.88
CA VAL A 26 6.46 -29.78 -10.01
C VAL A 26 5.80 -28.51 -10.56
N LEU A 27 5.59 -28.48 -11.88
CA LEU A 27 4.66 -27.56 -12.53
C LEU A 27 3.25 -27.88 -12.03
N GLY A 28 2.89 -27.30 -10.88
CA GLY A 28 1.56 -27.41 -10.30
C GLY A 28 0.53 -26.85 -11.29
N SER A 29 -0.29 -27.73 -11.85
CA SER A 29 -1.47 -27.37 -12.60
C SER A 29 -2.41 -26.55 -11.71
N HIS A 30 -2.80 -25.36 -12.17
CA HIS A 30 -3.74 -24.50 -11.47
C HIS A 30 -5.05 -25.27 -11.16
N PRO A 31 -5.58 -25.18 -9.93
CA PRO A 31 -6.85 -25.81 -9.62
C PRO A 31 -7.96 -25.14 -10.42
N ASN A 32 -8.67 -25.95 -11.21
CA ASN A 32 -9.86 -25.53 -11.94
C ASN A 32 -10.92 -25.08 -10.92
N ARG A 33 -11.43 -23.84 -11.05
CA ARG A 33 -12.47 -23.28 -10.18
C ARG A 33 -13.70 -24.17 -10.23
N LYS A 34 -13.94 -24.95 -9.18
CA LYS A 34 -15.24 -25.59 -8.97
C LYS A 34 -16.27 -24.49 -8.73
N ALA A 35 -17.23 -24.35 -9.64
CA ALA A 35 -18.38 -23.48 -9.46
C ALA A 35 -19.17 -23.97 -8.23
N LEU A 36 -19.40 -23.08 -7.28
CA LEU A 36 -20.28 -23.32 -6.13
C LEU A 36 -21.71 -23.56 -6.64
N PRO A 37 -22.43 -24.59 -6.15
CA PRO A 37 -23.83 -24.76 -6.50
C PRO A 37 -24.65 -23.57 -6.00
N PRO A 38 -25.65 -23.10 -6.78
CA PRO A 38 -26.48 -21.99 -6.34
C PRO A 38 -27.22 -22.36 -5.05
N THR A 39 -27.14 -21.47 -4.06
CA THR A 39 -27.90 -21.61 -2.81
C THR A 39 -29.39 -21.52 -3.14
N ARG A 40 -30.06 -22.67 -3.10
CA ARG A 40 -31.50 -22.81 -3.31
C ARG A 40 -32.22 -22.17 -2.12
N LYS A 41 -32.40 -20.84 -2.17
CA LYS A 41 -33.21 -20.12 -1.17
C LYS A 41 -34.64 -20.68 -1.20
N LYS A 42 -35.11 -21.18 -0.06
CA LYS A 42 -36.44 -21.78 0.08
C LYS A 42 -37.51 -20.71 -0.19
N PRO A 43 -38.43 -20.90 -1.15
CA PRO A 43 -39.42 -19.89 -1.56
C PRO A 43 -40.45 -19.54 -0.46
N ALA A 44 -40.53 -20.34 0.60
CA ALA A 44 -41.48 -20.15 1.69
C ALA A 44 -41.26 -18.84 2.47
N TYR A 45 -40.01 -18.41 2.67
CA TYR A 45 -39.73 -17.20 3.45
C TYR A 45 -40.04 -15.91 2.67
N ALA A 46 -39.82 -15.94 1.35
CA ALA A 46 -40.15 -14.83 0.46
C ALA A 46 -41.67 -14.65 0.32
N LEU A 47 -42.42 -15.75 0.23
CA LEU A 47 -43.89 -15.71 0.21
C LEU A 47 -44.47 -15.23 1.55
N TRP A 48 -43.87 -15.62 2.67
CA TRP A 48 -44.29 -15.15 3.99
C TRP A 48 -44.05 -13.64 4.18
N LEU A 49 -42.88 -13.14 3.76
CA LEU A 49 -42.59 -11.71 3.77
C LEU A 49 -43.51 -10.91 2.83
N ALA A 50 -43.81 -11.44 1.64
CA ALA A 50 -44.76 -10.81 0.73
C ALA A 50 -46.16 -10.72 1.35
N GLY A 51 -46.61 -11.78 2.05
CA GLY A 51 -47.87 -11.78 2.79
C GLY A 51 -47.93 -10.68 3.87
N LEU A 52 -46.86 -10.51 4.65
CA LEU A 52 -46.78 -9.45 5.66
C LEU A 52 -46.83 -8.04 5.07
N ILE A 53 -46.19 -7.82 3.92
CA ILE A 53 -46.22 -6.54 3.22
C ILE A 53 -47.64 -6.22 2.75
N VAL A 54 -48.37 -7.19 2.19
CA VAL A 54 -49.75 -6.99 1.74
C VAL A 54 -50.68 -6.65 2.90
N VAL A 55 -50.53 -7.33 4.05
CA VAL A 55 -51.33 -7.02 5.26
C VAL A 55 -51.02 -5.63 5.81
N ALA A 56 -49.75 -5.20 5.79
CA ALA A 56 -49.37 -3.84 6.15
C ALA A 56 -49.95 -2.78 5.19
N CYS A 57 -49.98 -3.04 3.88
CA CYS A 57 -50.60 -2.14 2.90
C CYS A 57 -52.12 -2.06 3.08
N LEU A 58 -52.80 -3.18 3.33
CA LEU A 58 -54.26 -3.19 3.52
C LEU A 58 -54.66 -2.49 4.82
N SER A 59 -53.93 -2.72 5.92
CA SER A 59 -54.19 -2.03 7.19
C SER A 59 -53.96 -0.52 7.10
N THR A 60 -52.93 -0.06 6.38
CA THR A 60 -52.71 1.38 6.14
C THR A 60 -53.78 1.99 5.24
N MET A 61 -54.26 1.28 4.21
CA MET A 61 -55.39 1.74 3.40
C MET A 61 -56.67 1.90 4.24
N VAL A 62 -57.04 0.89 5.04
CA VAL A 62 -58.24 0.97 5.90
C VAL A 62 -58.13 2.11 6.92
N ALA A 63 -56.95 2.30 7.52
CA ALA A 63 -56.71 3.42 8.44
C ALA A 63 -56.80 4.79 7.74
N SER A 64 -56.41 4.88 6.46
CA SER A 64 -56.54 6.11 5.66
C SER A 64 -58.00 6.44 5.30
N HIS A 65 -58.83 5.43 5.03
CA HIS A 65 -60.26 5.62 4.76
C HIS A 65 -61.08 6.05 5.99
N LEU A 66 -60.61 5.74 7.20
CA LEU A 66 -61.24 6.17 8.46
C LEU A 66 -60.79 7.57 8.91
N ARG A 67 -59.73 8.13 8.32
CA ARG A 67 -59.26 9.49 8.61
C ARG A 67 -59.92 10.47 7.65
N LYS A 68 -61.00 11.13 8.10
CA LYS A 68 -61.51 12.34 7.41
C LYS A 68 -60.40 13.38 7.31
N PRO A 69 -60.14 13.99 6.14
CA PRO A 69 -59.12 15.03 6.00
C PRO A 69 -59.57 16.25 6.82
N LYS A 70 -58.78 16.61 7.82
CA LYS A 70 -58.93 17.89 8.52
C LYS A 70 -58.30 18.96 7.65
N ALA A 71 -59.13 19.82 7.06
CA ALA A 71 -58.67 20.97 6.30
C ALA A 71 -57.74 21.83 7.18
N THR A 72 -56.52 22.02 6.71
CA THR A 72 -55.57 22.96 7.32
C THR A 72 -55.77 24.31 6.62
N PRO A 73 -56.04 25.41 7.35
CA PRO A 73 -56.18 26.73 6.74
C PRO A 73 -54.83 27.20 6.16
N ALA A 74 -54.88 27.80 4.97
CA ALA A 74 -53.73 28.41 4.31
C ALA A 74 -53.14 29.58 5.13
N PRO A 75 -51.81 29.80 5.09
CA PRO A 75 -51.21 30.99 5.67
C PRO A 75 -51.52 32.24 4.83
N PRO A 76 -51.70 33.43 5.43
CA PRO A 76 -51.92 34.66 4.70
C PRO A 76 -50.66 35.11 3.95
N VAL A 77 -50.88 35.63 2.76
CA VAL A 77 -49.93 36.38 1.93
C VAL A 77 -49.50 37.64 2.67
N GLU A 78 -48.19 37.79 2.95
CA GLU A 78 -47.61 39.04 3.43
C GLU A 78 -46.84 39.71 2.28
N GLN A 79 -47.31 40.91 1.97
CA GLN A 79 -46.87 41.79 0.88
C GLN A 79 -45.63 42.59 1.33
N PRO A 80 -44.68 42.90 0.43
CA PRO A 80 -43.31 43.28 0.80
C PRO A 80 -43.17 44.76 1.22
N ALA A 81 -42.31 45.00 2.20
CA ALA A 81 -41.87 46.32 2.68
C ALA A 81 -40.32 46.40 2.63
N PRO A 82 -39.73 47.60 2.59
CA PRO A 82 -38.88 48.03 1.48
C PRO A 82 -37.37 47.95 1.73
N ALA A 83 -36.64 48.13 0.62
CA ALA A 83 -35.20 48.21 0.48
C ALA A 83 -34.47 48.95 1.61
N VAL A 84 -33.49 48.28 2.20
CA VAL A 84 -32.35 48.91 2.87
C VAL A 84 -31.11 48.53 2.08
N GLN A 85 -30.39 49.56 1.64
CA GLN A 85 -29.19 49.47 0.81
C GLN A 85 -28.04 48.83 1.59
N PRO A 86 -27.10 48.14 0.91
CA PRO A 86 -26.03 47.39 1.56
C PRO A 86 -24.96 48.33 2.14
N ALA A 87 -24.59 48.10 3.40
CA ALA A 87 -23.39 48.67 3.98
C ALA A 87 -22.16 48.00 3.36
N GLU A 88 -21.37 48.83 2.70
CA GLU A 88 -20.06 48.55 2.11
C GLU A 88 -19.07 48.17 3.22
N ILE A 89 -18.61 46.92 3.21
CA ILE A 89 -17.53 46.43 4.07
C ILE A 89 -16.27 46.32 3.23
N GLU A 90 -15.38 47.26 3.51
CA GLU A 90 -14.04 47.41 2.96
C GLU A 90 -13.19 46.15 3.24
N THR A 91 -12.74 45.50 2.17
CA THR A 91 -11.89 44.31 2.22
C THR A 91 -10.43 44.73 2.09
N PRO A 92 -9.54 44.45 3.06
CA PRO A 92 -8.10 44.66 2.88
C PRO A 92 -7.50 43.51 2.04
N PRO A 93 -6.57 43.80 1.10
CA PRO A 93 -6.08 42.80 0.16
C PRO A 93 -5.17 41.75 0.82
N PRO A 94 -5.22 40.48 0.37
CA PRO A 94 -4.36 39.42 0.87
C PRO A 94 -2.91 39.60 0.41
N GLN A 95 -1.99 39.62 1.37
CA GLN A 95 -0.56 39.60 1.14
C GLN A 95 -0.11 38.18 0.73
N MET A 96 0.51 38.07 -0.44
CA MET A 96 1.15 36.83 -0.90
C MET A 96 2.51 36.64 -0.22
N PRO A 97 2.81 35.47 0.39
CA PRO A 97 4.18 35.14 0.76
C PRO A 97 4.99 34.75 -0.49
N ARG A 98 6.06 35.53 -0.67
CA ARG A 98 7.11 35.48 -1.68
C ARG A 98 7.79 34.11 -1.72
N ALA A 99 7.83 33.48 -2.90
CA ALA A 99 8.64 32.29 -3.15
C ALA A 99 10.14 32.65 -3.14
N THR A 100 10.90 31.99 -2.27
CA THR A 100 12.36 32.00 -2.29
C THR A 100 12.86 30.91 -3.26
N PRO A 101 13.72 31.23 -4.24
CA PRO A 101 14.31 30.22 -5.10
C PRO A 101 15.37 29.42 -4.35
N VAL A 102 15.25 28.09 -4.43
CA VAL A 102 16.21 27.09 -3.96
C VAL A 102 17.54 27.30 -4.71
N ALA A 103 18.59 27.64 -3.97
CA ALA A 103 19.95 27.70 -4.50
C ALA A 103 20.45 26.27 -4.79
N LEU A 104 20.64 25.95 -6.07
CA LEU A 104 21.39 24.78 -6.52
C LEU A 104 22.85 24.91 -6.07
N ARG A 105 23.27 24.03 -5.16
CA ARG A 105 24.68 23.87 -4.77
C ARG A 105 25.40 23.09 -5.86
N GLN A 106 26.12 23.79 -6.74
CA GLN A 106 27.10 23.21 -7.65
C GLN A 106 28.42 23.02 -6.89
N GLU A 107 28.84 21.78 -6.68
CA GLU A 107 30.22 21.45 -6.26
C GLU A 107 30.99 20.95 -7.50
N PRO A 108 32.24 21.40 -7.69
CA PRO A 108 32.95 21.31 -8.96
C PRO A 108 33.48 19.90 -9.29
N PHE A 109 33.33 19.55 -10.57
CA PHE A 109 33.90 18.37 -11.21
C PHE A 109 35.43 18.45 -11.21
N VAL A 110 36.09 17.55 -10.48
CA VAL A 110 37.55 17.39 -10.51
C VAL A 110 37.90 16.47 -11.68
N LEU A 111 38.51 17.05 -12.72
CA LEU A 111 39.13 16.30 -13.82
C LEU A 111 40.43 15.63 -13.30
N PRO A 112 40.69 14.35 -13.61
CA PRO A 112 41.97 13.74 -13.33
C PRO A 112 43.05 14.26 -14.31
N THR A 113 44.08 14.89 -13.73
CA THR A 113 45.32 15.29 -14.38
C THR A 113 46.02 14.12 -15.07
N THR A 114 46.40 14.32 -16.32
CA THR A 114 47.20 13.40 -17.14
C THR A 114 48.69 13.48 -16.82
N ALA A 115 49.30 12.29 -16.65
CA ALA A 115 50.72 11.92 -16.82
C ALA A 115 51.74 12.47 -15.78
N PRO A 116 52.79 11.70 -15.45
CA PRO A 116 53.90 11.53 -16.39
C PRO A 116 54.24 10.08 -16.74
N THR A 117 54.56 9.90 -18.01
CA THR A 117 55.32 8.83 -18.64
C THR A 117 56.47 8.34 -17.75
N ALA A 118 56.41 7.09 -17.29
CA ALA A 118 57.55 6.40 -16.74
C ALA A 118 58.48 5.91 -17.87
N PRO A 119 59.81 5.93 -17.65
CA PRO A 119 60.82 5.82 -18.70
C PRO A 119 60.85 4.45 -19.36
N THR A 120 61.02 4.46 -20.68
CA THR A 120 61.40 3.34 -21.52
C THR A 120 62.59 2.60 -20.91
N ALA A 121 62.35 1.42 -20.35
CA ALA A 121 63.42 0.49 -20.01
C ALA A 121 64.07 0.00 -21.32
N PRO A 122 65.41 -0.15 -21.36
CA PRO A 122 66.12 -0.53 -22.57
C PRO A 122 65.63 -1.90 -23.05
N SER A 123 65.30 -1.96 -24.34
CA SER A 123 64.95 -3.16 -25.09
C SER A 123 65.99 -4.26 -24.84
N ALA A 124 65.65 -5.19 -23.95
CA ALA A 124 66.35 -6.46 -23.82
C ALA A 124 66.33 -7.14 -25.20
N THR A 125 67.49 -7.60 -25.64
CA THR A 125 67.69 -8.31 -26.92
C THR A 125 66.75 -9.51 -27.00
N VAL A 126 65.62 -9.34 -27.71
CA VAL A 126 64.64 -10.41 -27.92
C VAL A 126 65.30 -11.48 -28.77
N GLN A 127 65.56 -12.66 -28.19
CA GLN A 127 66.03 -13.81 -28.97
C GLN A 127 64.92 -14.35 -29.88
N PRO A 128 65.23 -14.87 -31.07
CA PRO A 128 64.24 -15.48 -31.96
C PRO A 128 63.60 -16.69 -31.25
N LEU A 129 62.27 -16.80 -31.36
CA LEU A 129 61.47 -17.81 -30.64
C LEU A 129 61.91 -19.25 -30.97
N ASP A 130 62.40 -19.47 -32.19
CA ASP A 130 62.89 -20.78 -32.67
C ASP A 130 64.06 -21.32 -31.84
N ASN A 131 64.91 -20.46 -31.28
CA ASN A 131 66.01 -20.89 -30.40
C ASN A 131 65.53 -21.26 -28.99
N CYS A 132 64.32 -20.84 -28.60
CA CYS A 132 63.77 -21.05 -27.27
C CYS A 132 62.69 -22.15 -27.22
N LEU A 133 62.15 -22.56 -28.38
CA LEU A 133 61.23 -23.69 -28.49
C LEU A 133 62.02 -25.00 -28.44
N LYS A 134 61.76 -25.82 -27.42
CA LYS A 134 62.26 -27.21 -27.38
C LYS A 134 61.41 -28.08 -28.32
N ASN A 135 61.85 -29.33 -28.57
CA ASN A 135 61.31 -30.28 -29.58
C ASN A 135 59.86 -30.79 -29.36
N GLY A 136 58.96 -29.90 -28.97
CA GLY A 136 57.52 -30.06 -28.89
C GLY A 136 56.95 -28.66 -28.65
N ASN A 137 55.85 -28.30 -29.33
CA ASN A 137 55.20 -26.98 -29.29
C ASN A 137 54.61 -26.59 -27.92
N VAL A 138 55.28 -26.89 -26.82
CA VAL A 138 54.86 -26.59 -25.45
C VAL A 138 55.56 -25.30 -25.02
N ILE A 139 54.77 -24.24 -24.85
CA ILE A 139 55.25 -22.91 -24.44
C ILE A 139 55.18 -22.84 -22.92
N ASP A 140 56.30 -23.15 -22.26
CA ASP A 140 56.44 -23.05 -20.81
C ASP A 140 57.11 -21.72 -20.38
N GLU A 141 57.09 -21.43 -19.08
CA GLU A 141 57.76 -20.26 -18.46
C GLU A 141 59.27 -20.19 -18.83
N SER A 142 59.89 -21.33 -19.17
CA SER A 142 61.27 -21.40 -19.66
C SER A 142 61.48 -20.79 -21.06
N VAL A 143 60.47 -20.88 -21.94
CA VAL A 143 60.50 -20.27 -23.29
C VAL A 143 60.37 -18.76 -23.18
N LEU A 144 59.50 -18.29 -22.27
CA LEU A 144 59.38 -16.86 -21.97
C LEU A 144 60.67 -16.30 -21.37
N ASN A 145 61.27 -17.02 -20.42
CA ASN A 145 62.51 -16.60 -19.79
C ASN A 145 63.71 -16.62 -20.74
N CYS A 146 63.76 -17.56 -21.69
CA CYS A 146 64.77 -17.62 -22.74
C CYS A 146 64.67 -16.42 -23.71
N ARG A 147 63.44 -16.06 -24.09
CA ARG A 147 63.20 -15.00 -25.07
C ARG A 147 63.30 -13.59 -24.48
N PHE A 148 62.85 -13.42 -23.24
CA PHE A 148 62.64 -12.11 -22.62
C PHE A 148 63.45 -11.90 -21.32
N GLY A 149 64.26 -12.87 -20.87
CA GLY A 149 64.95 -12.83 -19.58
C GLY A 149 64.01 -13.18 -18.41
N GLN A 150 64.47 -13.07 -17.14
CA GLN A 150 63.60 -13.32 -15.99
C GLN A 150 62.37 -12.40 -16.03
N VAL A 151 61.22 -12.97 -16.34
CA VAL A 151 59.94 -12.25 -16.25
C VAL A 151 59.55 -12.19 -14.77
N PRO A 152 59.30 -11.01 -14.19
CA PRO A 152 58.79 -10.92 -12.82
C PRO A 152 57.50 -11.72 -12.72
N ARG A 153 57.49 -12.76 -11.88
CA ARG A 153 56.25 -13.48 -11.57
C ARG A 153 55.29 -12.46 -10.96
N PRO A 154 54.05 -12.30 -11.48
CA PRO A 154 53.08 -11.42 -10.83
C PRO A 154 52.90 -11.96 -9.41
N ALA A 155 53.36 -11.18 -8.42
CA ALA A 155 53.05 -11.43 -7.02
C ALA A 155 51.53 -11.59 -6.96
N GLN A 156 51.05 -12.66 -6.32
CA GLN A 156 49.63 -12.97 -6.18
C GLN A 156 48.86 -11.67 -5.95
N SER A 157 48.11 -11.23 -6.97
CA SER A 157 47.34 -10.01 -6.88
C SER A 157 46.43 -10.16 -5.67
N GLU A 158 46.47 -9.19 -4.75
CA GLU A 158 45.50 -9.13 -3.66
C GLU A 158 44.12 -9.45 -4.22
N PRO A 159 43.31 -10.28 -3.55
CA PRO A 159 41.98 -10.63 -4.04
C PRO A 159 41.24 -9.34 -4.36
N ALA A 160 40.74 -9.24 -5.60
CA ALA A 160 40.14 -8.03 -6.13
C ALA A 160 39.13 -7.49 -5.11
N LYS A 161 39.49 -6.39 -4.43
CA LYS A 161 38.59 -5.67 -3.55
C LYS A 161 37.46 -5.20 -4.47
N GLY A 162 36.30 -5.86 -4.38
CA GLY A 162 35.12 -5.48 -5.13
C GLY A 162 34.85 -3.99 -4.97
N MET A 163 34.22 -3.36 -5.96
CA MET A 163 33.97 -1.91 -6.03
C MET A 163 33.07 -1.35 -4.90
N VAL A 164 32.85 -2.13 -3.84
CA VAL A 164 31.97 -1.84 -2.73
C VAL A 164 32.77 -2.06 -1.45
N SER A 165 32.79 -1.05 -0.58
CA SER A 165 33.46 -1.17 0.71
C SER A 165 32.87 -2.32 1.52
N ALA A 166 33.72 -2.97 2.33
CA ALA A 166 33.26 -4.00 3.26
C ALA A 166 32.18 -3.47 4.21
N SER A 167 32.25 -2.19 4.58
CA SER A 167 31.23 -1.52 5.41
C SER A 167 29.89 -1.42 4.68
N TYR A 168 29.86 -0.98 3.43
CA TYR A 168 28.62 -0.90 2.66
C TYR A 168 27.98 -2.28 2.45
N MET A 169 28.79 -3.31 2.17
CA MET A 169 28.29 -4.68 2.07
C MET A 169 27.71 -5.19 3.39
N ALA A 170 28.29 -4.80 4.52
CA ALA A 170 27.77 -5.15 5.84
C ALA A 170 26.44 -4.44 6.14
N ASP A 171 26.36 -3.15 5.85
CA ASP A 171 25.13 -2.35 6.03
C ASP A 171 24.00 -2.85 5.13
N PHE A 172 24.29 -3.10 3.86
CA PHE A 172 23.31 -3.65 2.92
C PHE A 172 22.78 -5.02 3.35
N LYS A 173 23.67 -5.91 3.83
CA LYS A 173 23.26 -7.21 4.36
C LYS A 173 22.46 -7.07 5.66
N ALA A 174 22.80 -6.12 6.52
CA ALA A 174 22.05 -5.84 7.73
C ALA A 174 20.64 -5.32 7.41
N ASP A 175 20.50 -4.44 6.42
CA ASP A 175 19.19 -3.94 5.98
C ASP A 175 18.37 -5.00 5.24
N ALA A 176 19.01 -5.83 4.41
CA ALA A 176 18.34 -6.94 3.73
C ALA A 176 17.85 -8.04 4.69
N ALA A 177 18.54 -8.23 5.83
CA ALA A 177 18.17 -9.20 6.86
C ALA A 177 17.11 -8.66 7.85
N ARG A 178 16.79 -7.36 7.81
CA ARG A 178 15.71 -6.81 8.64
C ARG A 178 14.38 -7.38 8.17
N PRO A 179 13.62 -8.07 9.04
CA PRO A 179 12.30 -8.54 8.66
C PRO A 179 11.43 -7.33 8.32
N SER A 180 11.05 -7.20 7.04
CA SER A 180 10.12 -6.19 6.53
C SER A 180 8.74 -6.28 7.18
N SER A 181 8.44 -7.36 7.89
CA SER A 181 7.20 -7.51 8.65
C SER A 181 7.32 -6.77 9.98
N ARG A 182 6.98 -5.48 9.97
CA ARG A 182 6.48 -4.83 11.19
C ARG A 182 5.41 -5.77 11.76
N PRO A 183 5.49 -6.20 13.04
CA PRO A 183 4.52 -7.14 13.59
C PRO A 183 3.12 -6.59 13.34
N SER A 184 2.35 -7.29 12.51
CA SER A 184 1.02 -6.82 12.13
C SER A 184 0.14 -6.93 13.36
N ARG A 185 -0.11 -5.79 14.02
CA ARG A 185 -1.15 -5.72 15.04
C ARG A 185 -2.45 -6.22 14.40
N PRO A 186 -3.24 -7.07 15.09
CA PRO A 186 -4.52 -7.50 14.55
C PRO A 186 -5.38 -6.27 14.29
N TYR A 187 -5.98 -6.21 13.10
CA TYR A 187 -6.86 -5.13 12.70
C TYR A 187 -8.12 -5.68 12.07
N THR A 188 -9.17 -4.88 12.14
CA THR A 188 -10.41 -5.13 11.41
C THR A 188 -10.55 -4.11 10.30
N VAL A 189 -11.09 -4.52 9.15
CA VAL A 189 -11.33 -3.61 8.03
C VAL A 189 -12.79 -3.17 8.06
N ALA A 190 -13.03 -1.89 8.29
CA ALA A 190 -14.35 -1.31 8.12
C ALA A 190 -14.55 -0.90 6.66
N THR A 191 -15.72 -1.22 6.12
CA THR A 191 -16.15 -0.76 4.80
C THR A 191 -17.41 0.10 4.99
N VAL A 192 -17.36 1.35 4.54
CA VAL A 192 -18.45 2.32 4.71
C VAL A 192 -18.74 3.01 3.39
N SER A 193 -20.02 3.28 3.13
CA SER A 193 -20.43 4.11 1.99
C SER A 193 -20.53 5.58 2.42
N ILE A 194 -19.65 6.42 1.88
CA ILE A 194 -19.55 7.84 2.22
C ILE A 194 -20.15 8.65 1.08
N ARG A 195 -20.94 9.68 1.40
CA ARG A 195 -21.51 10.56 0.36
C ARG A 195 -20.42 11.41 -0.26
N GLU A 196 -20.41 11.50 -1.59
CA GLU A 196 -19.58 12.48 -2.29
C GLU A 196 -20.03 13.89 -1.93
N TRP A 197 -19.11 14.85 -2.00
CA TRP A 197 -19.42 16.23 -1.62
C TRP A 197 -20.53 16.84 -2.51
N ASP A 198 -20.58 16.41 -3.78
CA ASP A 198 -21.57 16.83 -4.78
C ASP A 198 -22.94 16.15 -4.60
N GLY A 199 -23.03 15.16 -3.71
CA GLY A 199 -24.24 14.42 -3.37
C GLY A 199 -24.74 13.44 -4.44
N ARG A 200 -24.10 13.30 -5.60
CA ARG A 200 -24.60 12.43 -6.68
C ARG A 200 -24.25 10.97 -6.47
N ASN A 201 -23.05 10.70 -5.98
CA ASN A 201 -22.53 9.35 -5.80
C ASN A 201 -22.09 9.10 -4.36
N ARG A 202 -21.62 7.88 -4.10
CA ARG A 202 -21.05 7.47 -2.81
C ARG A 202 -19.73 6.76 -3.03
N TYR A 203 -18.69 7.18 -2.30
CA TYR A 203 -17.45 6.43 -2.23
C TYR A 203 -17.64 5.18 -1.36
N ARG A 204 -17.16 4.04 -1.85
CA ARG A 204 -16.97 2.84 -1.03
C ARG A 204 -15.61 2.95 -0.35
N ALA A 205 -15.58 3.56 0.82
CA ALA A 205 -14.36 3.76 1.58
C ALA A 205 -14.05 2.54 2.45
N GLN A 206 -12.77 2.22 2.57
CA GLN A 206 -12.26 1.22 3.49
C GLN A 206 -11.17 1.81 4.37
N TRP A 207 -11.10 1.37 5.62
CA TRP A 207 -10.03 1.68 6.56
C TRP A 207 -9.84 0.56 7.57
N ARG A 208 -8.66 0.55 8.19
CA ARG A 208 -8.29 -0.35 9.27
C ARG A 208 -8.67 0.26 10.61
N ILE A 209 -9.11 -0.59 11.51
CA ILE A 209 -9.41 -0.27 12.91
C ILE A 209 -8.53 -1.16 13.77
N TYR A 210 -7.70 -0.53 14.58
CA TYR A 210 -6.87 -1.19 15.58
C TYR A 210 -7.54 -1.01 16.94
N ASP A 211 -7.91 -2.11 17.56
CA ASP A 211 -8.65 -2.13 18.82
C ASP A 211 -9.96 -1.33 18.73
N ASN A 212 -9.94 -0.03 19.04
CA ASN A 212 -11.07 0.88 18.86
C ASN A 212 -10.70 2.20 18.16
N THR A 213 -9.51 2.32 17.58
CA THR A 213 -9.02 3.53 16.94
C THR A 213 -8.93 3.32 15.43
N ILE A 214 -9.43 4.29 14.67
CA ILE A 214 -9.34 4.28 13.21
C ILE A 214 -7.94 4.73 12.81
N ASP A 215 -7.28 3.96 11.94
CA ASP A 215 -6.01 4.37 11.35
C ASP A 215 -6.26 5.36 10.22
N GLY A 216 -5.93 6.63 10.46
CA GLY A 216 -6.12 7.72 9.50
C GLY A 216 -5.42 7.49 8.16
N ASP A 217 -4.26 6.83 8.14
CA ASP A 217 -3.50 6.60 6.91
C ASP A 217 -4.14 5.53 6.01
N SER A 218 -4.88 4.61 6.63
CA SER A 218 -5.62 3.56 5.93
C SER A 218 -6.96 4.04 5.33
N VAL A 219 -7.38 5.28 5.61
CA VAL A 219 -8.64 5.81 5.09
C VAL A 219 -8.62 5.90 3.57
N CYS A 220 -9.61 5.26 2.95
CA CYS A 220 -9.76 5.16 1.50
C CYS A 220 -8.58 4.41 0.84
N GLU A 221 -8.01 3.42 1.54
CA GLU A 221 -6.88 2.63 1.01
C GLU A 221 -7.24 1.74 -0.18
N ASN A 222 -8.53 1.50 -0.41
CA ASN A 222 -9.04 0.79 -1.57
C ASN A 222 -8.84 1.55 -2.91
N PHE A 223 -8.51 2.83 -2.88
CA PHE A 223 -8.17 3.64 -4.06
C PHE A 223 -6.65 3.77 -4.21
N LEU A 224 -6.12 4.10 -5.39
CA LEU A 224 -4.68 4.25 -5.58
C LEU A 224 -4.12 5.45 -4.78
N ALA A 225 -2.92 5.34 -4.21
CA ALA A 225 -2.36 6.31 -3.25
C ALA A 225 -2.32 7.77 -3.76
N ARG A 226 -2.08 7.97 -5.07
CA ARG A 226 -2.00 9.29 -5.71
C ARG A 226 -3.21 9.61 -6.60
N SER A 227 -4.29 8.87 -6.45
CA SER A 227 -5.52 9.08 -7.23
C SER A 227 -6.33 10.25 -6.70
N VAL A 228 -7.09 10.89 -7.60
CA VAL A 228 -8.01 11.98 -7.24
C VAL A 228 -9.13 11.42 -6.35
N GLU A 229 -9.60 10.22 -6.67
CA GLU A 229 -10.63 9.49 -5.92
C GLU A 229 -10.23 9.28 -4.46
N ARG A 230 -8.97 8.93 -4.18
CA ARG A 230 -8.49 8.79 -2.80
C ARG A 230 -8.50 10.13 -2.05
N ARG A 231 -8.08 11.21 -2.71
CA ARG A 231 -8.04 12.56 -2.11
C ARG A 231 -9.45 13.07 -1.81
N GLU A 232 -10.38 12.86 -2.72
CA GLU A 232 -11.79 13.26 -2.53
C GLU A 232 -12.49 12.38 -1.50
N CYS A 233 -12.26 11.07 -1.53
CA CYS A 233 -12.77 10.14 -0.53
C CYS A 233 -12.29 10.50 0.88
N ARG A 234 -11.01 10.86 1.06
CA ARG A 234 -10.47 11.32 2.36
C ARG A 234 -11.15 12.60 2.83
N LYS A 235 -11.34 13.59 1.94
CA LYS A 235 -12.09 14.82 2.27
C LYS A 235 -13.53 14.53 2.69
N SER A 236 -14.22 13.66 1.95
CA SER A 236 -15.57 13.23 2.32
C SER A 236 -15.58 12.42 3.63
N ALA A 237 -14.52 11.67 3.93
CA ALA A 237 -14.38 10.91 5.16
C ALA A 237 -14.23 11.80 6.40
N GLU A 238 -13.53 12.94 6.30
CA GLU A 238 -13.47 13.93 7.38
C GLU A 238 -14.89 14.37 7.80
N VAL A 239 -15.73 14.72 6.82
CA VAL A 239 -17.13 15.09 7.07
C VAL A 239 -17.92 13.92 7.65
N ASN A 240 -17.73 12.72 7.10
CA ASN A 240 -18.40 11.51 7.60
C ASN A 240 -18.05 11.23 9.07
N PHE A 241 -16.79 11.33 9.47
CA PHE A 241 -16.38 11.09 10.85
C PHE A 241 -17.02 12.09 11.81
N ARG A 242 -17.16 13.37 11.41
CA ARG A 242 -17.89 14.37 12.20
C ARG A 242 -19.37 14.03 12.34
N GLU A 243 -20.03 13.62 11.26
CA GLU A 243 -21.44 13.20 11.27
C GLU A 243 -21.64 11.95 12.15
N GLN A 244 -20.78 10.95 12.00
CA GLN A 244 -20.81 9.73 12.79
C GLN A 244 -20.56 10.01 14.27
N CYS A 245 -19.59 10.87 14.61
CA CYS A 245 -19.35 11.27 15.99
C CYS A 245 -20.61 11.89 16.62
N GLN A 246 -21.31 12.78 15.92
CA GLN A 246 -22.56 13.36 16.41
C GLN A 246 -23.65 12.30 16.58
N GLU A 247 -23.84 11.44 15.59
CA GLU A 247 -24.87 10.39 15.61
C GLU A 247 -24.63 9.38 16.74
N TRP A 248 -23.40 8.88 16.88
CA TRP A 248 -23.02 7.96 17.95
C TRP A 248 -23.04 8.62 19.32
N THR A 249 -22.76 9.92 19.44
CA THR A 249 -22.93 10.66 20.69
C THR A 249 -24.40 10.70 21.12
N ARG A 250 -25.33 10.91 20.19
CA ARG A 250 -26.78 10.87 20.48
C ARG A 250 -27.22 9.46 20.89
N ARG A 251 -26.78 8.43 20.16
CA ARG A 251 -27.10 7.03 20.46
C ARG A 251 -26.53 6.59 21.80
N ALA A 252 -25.27 6.91 22.09
CA ALA A 252 -24.64 6.59 23.37
C ALA A 252 -25.33 7.26 24.57
N GLY A 253 -25.92 8.45 24.37
CA GLY A 253 -26.77 9.09 25.37
C GLY A 253 -28.10 8.38 25.59
N ARG A 254 -28.68 7.78 24.55
CA ARG A 254 -29.98 7.11 24.57
C ARG A 254 -29.88 5.66 25.06
N ASP A 255 -29.05 4.86 24.41
CA ASP A 255 -28.99 3.41 24.58
C ASP A 255 -28.12 3.03 25.78
N ARG A 256 -27.12 3.87 26.11
CA ARG A 256 -26.15 3.69 27.21
C ARG A 256 -25.34 2.38 27.16
N ASP A 257 -25.29 1.73 26.00
CA ASP A 257 -24.54 0.49 25.80
C ASP A 257 -23.03 0.73 25.63
N THR A 258 -22.21 -0.25 26.04
CA THR A 258 -20.74 -0.21 25.87
C THR A 258 -20.33 -0.12 24.41
N GLU A 259 -21.03 -0.82 23.51
CA GLU A 259 -20.75 -0.76 22.07
C GLU A 259 -21.01 0.64 21.50
N SER A 260 -22.12 1.27 21.90
CA SER A 260 -22.45 2.63 21.48
C SER A 260 -21.41 3.66 21.96
N ARG A 261 -20.89 3.47 23.18
CA ARG A 261 -19.80 4.27 23.75
C ARG A 261 -18.48 4.04 23.02
N ASN A 262 -18.15 2.80 22.70
CA ASN A 262 -16.94 2.47 21.94
C ASN A 262 -16.98 3.08 20.54
N ALA A 263 -18.12 2.97 19.84
CA ALA A 263 -18.34 3.60 18.54
C ALA A 263 -18.26 5.13 18.63
N GLN A 264 -18.87 5.73 19.67
CA GLN A 264 -18.76 7.16 19.94
C GLN A 264 -17.28 7.58 20.05
N THR A 265 -16.51 6.95 20.94
CA THR A 265 -15.10 7.27 21.14
C THR A 265 -14.31 7.13 19.84
N ARG A 266 -14.52 6.03 19.10
CA ARG A 266 -13.82 5.74 17.84
C ARG A 266 -14.02 6.84 16.80
N TYR A 267 -15.28 7.21 16.53
CA TYR A 267 -15.59 8.19 15.49
C TYR A 267 -15.26 9.62 15.94
N CYS A 268 -15.39 9.93 17.22
CA CYS A 268 -15.03 11.25 17.74
C CYS A 268 -13.52 11.47 17.82
N GLU A 269 -12.73 10.44 18.14
CA GLU A 269 -11.27 10.47 18.04
C GLU A 269 -10.83 10.65 16.59
N ALA A 270 -11.41 9.89 15.66
CA ALA A 270 -11.12 10.07 14.23
C ALA A 270 -11.50 11.47 13.75
N ALA A 271 -12.65 12.01 14.16
CA ALA A 271 -13.10 13.34 13.75
C ALA A 271 -12.17 14.48 14.24
N SER A 272 -11.42 14.29 15.33
CA SER A 272 -10.49 15.28 15.88
C SER A 272 -9.06 15.13 15.37
N THR A 273 -8.62 13.91 15.09
CA THR A 273 -7.23 13.61 14.71
C THR A 273 -7.01 13.46 13.20
N PHE A 274 -8.05 13.06 12.47
CA PHE A 274 -7.94 12.79 11.04
C PHE A 274 -7.73 14.07 10.24
N THR A 275 -6.73 14.05 9.36
CA THR A 275 -6.45 15.10 8.39
C THR A 275 -6.40 14.49 6.98
N PRO A 276 -7.23 14.96 6.03
CA PRO A 276 -7.36 14.34 4.71
C PRO A 276 -6.20 14.62 3.76
#